data_AF-A0A7H0NTM0-F1
#
_entry.id   AF-A0A7H0NTM0-F1
#
_cell.length_a   1.000
_cell.length_b   1.000
_cell.length_c   1.000
_cell.angle_alpha   90.00
_cell.angle_beta   90.00
_cell.angle_gamma   90.00
#
_symmetry.space_group_name_H-M   'P 1'
#
loop_
_entity.id
_entity.type
_entity.pdbx_description
1 polymer ?
#
loop_
_entity_poly.entity_id
_entity_poly.type
_entity_poly.pdbx_seq_one_letter_code
_entity_poly.pdbx_strand_id
1 'polypeptide(L)'
;MPTTATTDRPDATALGRQERQVLSAVGCGLGDAEIADALAVPEDTVAELLARILVKLGLRDRAAAIVHAFDCGLVSPGRGPRARPATRTGTVAVRAAESAPRMGISLLGPLQVRRDGRLLRLGHLRQQAVLAVLALGAGRPLGRQELLDDVWGMEPPVANVVPVYIYRLRKALCDGDGPAVIERGPRGYRLVPGAVDVDVARLEELVAGIGKADRAGEPLETVRLCTRALDLFRGEPLAGLPGPLAELERLRLVERRIALVGRKLEWQLRLGQEAEAIAELFALSAAHPLNEPLAAMLMRALYRGGRQADALLVFERARRRLADDLGVPPSGVLRRAHRMILRGAGPGPGPSAGTAAGP
;
A
#
# COMPACT_ATOMS: atom_id res chain seq x y z
N MET A 1 18.53 -26.36 -41.00
CA MET A 1 18.19 -27.46 -40.07
C MET A 1 17.41 -26.88 -38.89
N PRO A 2 16.07 -26.87 -38.91
CA PRO A 2 15.30 -26.61 -37.70
C PRO A 2 14.89 -27.94 -37.06
N THR A 3 15.06 -28.06 -35.75
CA THR A 3 14.38 -29.11 -34.99
C THR A 3 14.09 -28.58 -33.59
N THR A 4 12.84 -28.84 -33.16
CA THR A 4 12.29 -28.84 -31.80
C THR A 4 12.02 -27.47 -31.15
N ALA A 5 10.90 -27.24 -30.44
CA ALA A 5 9.62 -27.94 -30.34
C ALA A 5 8.65 -26.96 -29.66
N THR A 6 7.49 -26.74 -30.28
CA THR A 6 6.34 -26.05 -29.70
C THR A 6 5.84 -26.86 -28.51
N THR A 7 5.95 -26.34 -27.29
CA THR A 7 5.22 -26.92 -26.15
C THR A 7 3.83 -26.29 -26.14
N ASP A 8 2.94 -26.94 -26.88
CA ASP A 8 1.51 -26.70 -26.94
C ASP A 8 0.93 -26.86 -25.52
N ARG A 9 0.38 -25.79 -24.95
CA ARG A 9 -0.29 -25.85 -23.63
C ARG A 9 -1.77 -26.07 -23.91
N PRO A 10 -2.37 -27.18 -23.43
CA PRO A 10 -3.69 -27.59 -23.88
C PRO A 10 -4.75 -26.60 -23.38
N ASP A 11 -5.34 -25.89 -24.32
CA ASP A 11 -6.55 -25.11 -24.11
C ASP A 11 -7.64 -25.98 -23.48
N ALA A 12 -8.52 -25.37 -22.68
CA ALA A 12 -9.67 -26.03 -22.04
C ALA A 12 -10.67 -26.69 -23.04
N THR A 13 -10.39 -26.64 -24.34
CA THR A 13 -11.01 -27.39 -25.44
C THR A 13 -10.60 -28.87 -25.48
N ALA A 14 -9.49 -29.27 -24.84
CA ALA A 14 -8.98 -30.66 -24.82
C ALA A 14 -9.75 -31.62 -23.88
N LEU A 15 -10.64 -31.10 -23.03
CA LEU A 15 -11.41 -31.89 -22.06
C LEU A 15 -12.77 -32.30 -22.63
N GLY A 16 -13.09 -33.58 -22.47
CA GLY A 16 -14.43 -34.11 -22.73
C GLY A 16 -15.50 -33.47 -21.83
N ARG A 17 -16.78 -33.63 -22.18
CA ARG A 17 -17.90 -33.03 -21.42
C ARG A 17 -17.90 -33.46 -19.95
N GLN A 18 -17.63 -34.73 -19.69
CA GLN A 18 -17.62 -35.32 -18.35
C GLN A 18 -16.41 -34.85 -17.53
N GLU A 19 -15.25 -34.70 -18.16
CA GLU A 19 -14.03 -34.14 -17.53
C GLU A 19 -14.24 -32.67 -17.13
N ARG A 20 -14.94 -31.88 -17.95
CA ARG A 20 -15.30 -30.49 -17.61
C ARG A 20 -16.29 -30.40 -16.44
N GLN A 21 -17.24 -31.33 -16.35
CA GLN A 21 -18.18 -31.39 -15.22
C GLN A 21 -17.46 -31.74 -13.91
N VAL A 22 -16.56 -32.73 -13.93
CA VAL A 22 -15.72 -33.08 -12.78
C VAL A 22 -14.82 -31.90 -12.39
N LEU A 23 -14.15 -31.25 -13.34
CA LEU A 23 -13.30 -30.08 -13.06
C LEU A 23 -14.08 -28.89 -12.48
N SER A 24 -15.31 -28.65 -12.96
CA SER A 24 -16.20 -27.62 -12.42
C SER A 24 -16.67 -27.97 -11.00
N ALA A 25 -17.00 -29.24 -10.72
CA ALA A 25 -17.40 -29.67 -9.38
C ALA A 25 -16.23 -29.64 -8.38
N VAL A 26 -15.02 -30.03 -8.81
CA VAL A 26 -13.78 -29.87 -8.04
C VAL A 26 -13.52 -28.39 -7.75
N GLY A 27 -13.66 -27.50 -8.75
CA GLY A 27 -13.53 -26.06 -8.53
C GLY A 27 -14.60 -25.47 -7.59
N CYS A 28 -15.76 -26.11 -7.44
CA CYS A 28 -16.77 -25.76 -6.43
C CYS A 28 -16.42 -26.27 -5.02
N GLY A 29 -15.36 -27.06 -4.88
CA GLY A 29 -14.87 -27.59 -3.61
C GLY A 29 -15.49 -28.94 -3.19
N LEU A 30 -16.14 -29.66 -4.11
CA LEU A 30 -16.75 -30.96 -3.81
C LEU A 30 -15.69 -32.07 -3.68
N GLY A 31 -15.93 -33.02 -2.76
CA GLY A 31 -15.18 -34.27 -2.61
C GLY A 31 -15.59 -35.34 -3.64
N ASP A 32 -14.83 -36.43 -3.76
CA ASP A 32 -15.07 -37.43 -4.83
C ASP A 32 -16.41 -38.16 -4.69
N ALA A 33 -16.81 -38.54 -3.48
CA ALA A 33 -18.15 -39.06 -3.18
C ALA A 33 -19.29 -38.07 -3.54
N GLU A 34 -19.10 -36.77 -3.30
CA GLU A 34 -20.12 -35.75 -3.61
C GLU A 34 -20.24 -35.51 -5.13
N ILE A 35 -19.12 -35.60 -5.84
CA ILE A 35 -19.07 -35.52 -7.31
C ILE A 35 -19.70 -36.77 -7.93
N ALA A 36 -19.42 -37.95 -7.35
CA ALA A 36 -19.98 -39.23 -7.76
C ALA A 36 -21.51 -39.22 -7.68
N ASP A 37 -22.05 -38.74 -6.57
CA ASP A 37 -23.49 -38.56 -6.37
C ASP A 37 -24.09 -37.53 -7.34
N ALA A 38 -23.46 -36.35 -7.49
CA ALA A 38 -23.93 -35.30 -8.37
C ALA A 38 -23.91 -35.66 -9.87
N LEU A 39 -23.02 -36.56 -10.29
CA LEU A 39 -22.88 -37.02 -11.67
C LEU A 39 -23.49 -38.41 -11.90
N ALA A 40 -24.06 -39.04 -10.88
CA ALA A 40 -24.61 -40.39 -10.90
C ALA A 40 -23.62 -41.44 -11.48
N VAL A 41 -22.37 -41.41 -11.01
CA VAL A 41 -21.30 -42.34 -11.40
C VAL A 41 -20.60 -42.93 -10.16
N PRO A 42 -19.93 -44.08 -10.25
CA PRO A 42 -19.13 -44.61 -9.15
C PRO A 42 -17.97 -43.68 -8.76
N GLU A 43 -17.60 -43.67 -7.48
CA GLU A 43 -16.50 -42.83 -6.95
C GLU A 43 -15.14 -43.16 -7.61
N ASP A 44 -14.88 -44.44 -7.89
CA ASP A 44 -13.68 -44.88 -8.62
C ASP A 44 -13.57 -44.23 -10.02
N THR A 45 -14.71 -44.00 -10.67
CA THR A 45 -14.77 -43.33 -11.98
C THR A 45 -14.43 -41.84 -11.86
N VAL A 46 -14.81 -41.19 -10.76
CA VAL A 46 -14.45 -39.79 -10.49
C VAL A 46 -12.94 -39.64 -10.27
N ALA A 47 -12.34 -40.57 -9.51
CA ALA A 47 -10.90 -40.59 -9.27
C ALA A 47 -10.10 -40.78 -10.58
N GLU A 48 -10.52 -41.70 -11.45
CA GLU A 48 -9.90 -41.92 -12.77
C GLU A 48 -10.03 -40.70 -13.69
N LEU A 49 -11.20 -40.05 -13.71
CA LEU A 49 -11.43 -38.84 -14.48
C LEU A 49 -10.59 -37.66 -13.97
N LEU A 50 -10.47 -37.51 -12.65
CA LEU A 50 -9.63 -36.47 -12.05
C LEU A 50 -8.15 -36.71 -12.36
N ALA A 51 -7.65 -37.94 -12.25
CA ALA A 51 -6.28 -38.28 -12.63
C ALA A 51 -5.99 -37.96 -14.11
N ARG A 52 -6.91 -38.29 -15.01
CA ARG A 52 -6.83 -37.92 -16.43
C ARG A 52 -6.82 -36.40 -16.65
N ILE A 53 -7.64 -35.65 -15.93
CA ILE A 53 -7.68 -34.18 -16.00
C ILE A 53 -6.33 -33.61 -15.58
N LEU A 54 -5.75 -34.09 -14.48
CA LEU A 54 -4.44 -33.63 -13.99
C LEU A 54 -3.34 -33.88 -15.02
N VAL A 55 -3.31 -35.07 -15.63
CA VAL A 55 -2.33 -35.41 -16.68
C VAL A 55 -2.54 -34.54 -17.92
N LYS A 56 -3.78 -34.43 -18.42
CA LYS A 56 -4.10 -33.65 -19.62
C LYS A 56 -3.78 -32.17 -19.48
N LEU A 57 -3.94 -31.60 -18.28
CA LEU A 57 -3.71 -30.18 -18.02
C LEU A 57 -2.32 -29.89 -17.43
N GLY A 58 -1.49 -30.92 -17.21
CA GLY A 58 -0.17 -30.78 -16.60
C GLY A 58 -0.21 -30.27 -15.15
N LEU A 59 -1.25 -30.62 -14.40
CA LEU A 59 -1.49 -30.16 -13.03
C LEU A 59 -0.95 -31.18 -12.03
N ARG A 60 -0.31 -30.69 -10.98
CA ARG A 60 0.41 -31.54 -10.01
C ARG A 60 -0.51 -32.21 -9.00
N ASP A 61 -1.63 -31.58 -8.67
CA ASP A 61 -2.55 -32.03 -7.64
C ASP A 61 -3.96 -31.42 -7.80
N ARG A 62 -4.89 -31.87 -6.96
CA ARG A 62 -6.28 -31.39 -6.91
C ARG A 62 -6.35 -29.89 -6.64
N ALA A 63 -5.45 -29.33 -5.83
CA ALA A 63 -5.45 -27.91 -5.51
C ALA A 63 -5.14 -27.06 -6.76
N ALA A 64 -4.19 -27.51 -7.59
CA ALA A 64 -3.90 -26.90 -8.89
C ALA A 64 -5.09 -27.03 -9.86
N ALA A 65 -5.86 -28.11 -9.82
CA ALA A 65 -7.12 -28.26 -10.58
C ALA A 65 -8.20 -27.28 -10.14
N ILE A 66 -8.35 -27.03 -8.84
CA ILE A 66 -9.27 -26.01 -8.30
C ILE A 66 -8.89 -24.62 -8.84
N VAL A 67 -7.62 -24.24 -8.74
CA VAL A 67 -7.13 -22.94 -9.23
C VAL A 67 -7.36 -22.80 -10.74
N HIS A 68 -7.02 -23.83 -11.51
CA HIS A 68 -7.22 -23.84 -12.96
C HIS A 68 -8.70 -23.74 -13.36
N ALA A 69 -9.61 -24.40 -12.62
CA ALA A 69 -11.06 -24.29 -12.85
C ALA A 69 -11.58 -22.84 -12.63
N PHE A 70 -10.99 -22.11 -11.69
CA PHE A 70 -11.30 -20.69 -11.48
C PHE A 70 -10.69 -19.78 -12.54
N ASP A 71 -9.44 -20.03 -12.94
CA ASP A 71 -8.71 -19.22 -13.93
C ASP A 71 -9.33 -19.32 -15.33
N CYS A 72 -9.84 -20.51 -15.70
CA CYS A 72 -10.54 -20.73 -16.96
C CYS A 72 -12.04 -20.35 -16.90
N GLY A 73 -12.53 -19.83 -15.76
CA GLY A 73 -13.90 -19.38 -15.60
C GLY A 73 -14.97 -20.48 -15.56
N LEU A 74 -14.57 -21.75 -15.35
CA LEU A 74 -15.49 -22.89 -15.22
C LEU A 74 -16.31 -22.86 -13.92
N VAL A 75 -15.86 -22.11 -12.92
CA VAL A 75 -16.53 -21.96 -11.62
C VAL A 75 -16.50 -20.51 -11.15
N SER A 76 -17.60 -20.05 -10.55
CA SER A 76 -17.71 -18.74 -9.92
C SER A 76 -17.70 -18.87 -8.39
N PRO A 77 -16.88 -18.11 -7.65
CA PRO A 77 -16.86 -18.16 -6.19
C PRO A 77 -18.22 -17.82 -5.59
N GLY A 78 -18.77 -18.70 -4.76
CA GLY A 78 -19.99 -18.46 -3.97
C GLY A 78 -21.25 -19.25 -4.36
N ARG A 79 -21.14 -20.26 -5.24
CA ARG A 79 -22.19 -21.27 -5.49
C ARG A 79 -21.81 -22.65 -4.92
N GLY A 80 -21.39 -22.70 -3.66
CA GLY A 80 -21.35 -23.94 -2.88
C GLY A 80 -22.51 -23.96 -1.87
N PRO A 81 -23.07 -25.13 -1.50
CA PRO A 81 -24.09 -25.21 -0.46
C PRO A 81 -23.55 -24.64 0.86
N ARG A 82 -24.16 -23.56 1.34
CA ARG A 82 -23.74 -22.90 2.60
C ARG A 82 -24.27 -23.68 3.80
N ALA A 83 -23.36 -24.12 4.68
CA ALA A 83 -23.70 -24.42 6.07
C ALA A 83 -24.12 -23.12 6.79
N ARG A 84 -25.22 -23.18 7.52
CA ARG A 84 -25.92 -22.04 8.14
C ARG A 84 -25.40 -21.81 9.58
N PRO A 85 -24.97 -20.59 9.97
CA PRO A 85 -24.80 -20.26 11.39
C PRO A 85 -25.93 -19.37 11.92
N ALA A 86 -26.20 -19.54 13.21
CA ALA A 86 -27.33 -19.03 13.97
C ALA A 86 -27.23 -17.54 14.37
N THR A 87 -28.41 -16.97 14.57
CA THR A 87 -28.72 -15.60 14.98
C THR A 87 -28.19 -15.28 16.39
N ARG A 88 -27.57 -14.11 16.59
CA ARG A 88 -27.67 -13.38 17.88
C ARG A 88 -27.80 -11.87 17.64
N THR A 89 -28.84 -11.35 18.29
CA THR A 89 -29.33 -9.98 18.42
C THR A 89 -28.44 -9.12 19.31
N GLY A 90 -28.47 -7.80 19.09
CA GLY A 90 -27.89 -6.81 20.00
C GLY A 90 -27.83 -5.41 19.39
N THR A 91 -28.90 -4.64 19.58
CA THR A 91 -29.07 -3.24 19.16
C THR A 91 -28.52 -2.30 20.24
N VAL A 92 -27.73 -1.28 19.87
CA VAL A 92 -27.72 0.04 20.54
C VAL A 92 -27.40 1.12 19.51
N ALA A 93 -28.27 2.13 19.42
CA ALA A 93 -28.11 3.33 18.63
C ALA A 93 -27.42 4.44 19.43
N VAL A 94 -26.51 5.19 18.82
CA VAL A 94 -26.13 6.55 19.25
C VAL A 94 -26.00 7.46 18.02
N ARG A 95 -26.35 8.73 18.28
CA ARG A 95 -26.80 9.80 17.39
C ARG A 95 -25.79 10.35 16.38
N ALA A 96 -26.39 11.04 15.40
CA ALA A 96 -25.84 11.78 14.28
C ALA A 96 -24.66 12.69 14.62
N ALA A 97 -23.56 12.49 13.90
CA ALA A 97 -22.55 13.48 13.59
C ALA A 97 -22.60 13.71 12.07
N GLU A 98 -22.35 14.94 11.63
CA GLU A 98 -22.19 15.34 10.22
C GLU A 98 -21.50 14.23 9.43
N SER A 99 -22.17 13.77 8.36
CA SER A 99 -21.88 12.48 7.74
C SER A 99 -20.50 12.48 7.08
N ALA A 100 -19.46 12.24 7.88
CA ALA A 100 -18.19 11.73 7.42
C ALA A 100 -18.49 10.56 6.47
N PRO A 101 -17.74 10.42 5.36
CA PRO A 101 -17.96 9.30 4.47
C PRO A 101 -17.90 8.03 5.30
N ARG A 102 -19.00 7.28 5.27
CA ARG A 102 -19.18 6.05 6.06
C ARG A 102 -18.13 4.99 5.72
N MET A 103 -17.34 5.22 4.67
CA MET A 103 -16.29 4.35 4.18
C MET A 103 -14.96 5.09 4.05
N GLY A 104 -13.89 4.48 4.56
CA GLY A 104 -12.51 4.93 4.40
C GLY A 104 -11.65 3.86 3.75
N ILE A 105 -10.74 4.28 2.86
CA ILE A 105 -9.71 3.47 2.23
C ILE A 105 -8.36 3.90 2.78
N SER A 106 -7.60 2.95 3.31
CA SER A 106 -6.24 3.17 3.77
C SER A 106 -5.24 2.53 2.81
N LEU A 107 -4.32 3.34 2.29
CA LEU A 107 -3.23 2.95 1.40
C LEU A 107 -1.85 3.31 1.96
N LEU A 108 -1.77 4.12 3.03
CA LEU A 108 -0.53 4.48 3.73
C LEU A 108 -0.09 3.37 4.69
N GLY A 109 -0.28 2.12 4.27
CA GLY A 109 -0.03 0.87 4.98
C GLY A 109 -0.50 -0.29 4.08
N PRO A 110 -0.67 -1.50 4.64
CA PRO A 110 -1.43 -2.55 3.95
C PRO A 110 -2.82 -2.04 3.59
N LEU A 111 -3.30 -2.38 2.39
CA LEU A 111 -4.59 -1.88 1.91
C LEU A 111 -5.72 -2.36 2.83
N GLN A 112 -6.49 -1.40 3.35
CA GLN A 112 -7.65 -1.67 4.18
C GLN A 112 -8.82 -0.81 3.73
N VAL A 113 -10.01 -1.38 3.73
CA VAL A 113 -11.26 -0.62 3.55
C VAL A 113 -12.11 -0.83 4.77
N ARG A 114 -12.51 0.26 5.42
CA ARG A 114 -13.41 0.22 6.57
C ARG A 114 -14.71 0.90 6.22
N ARG A 115 -15.83 0.29 6.62
CA ARG A 115 -17.15 0.92 6.62
C ARG A 115 -17.68 0.95 8.03
N ASP A 116 -18.09 2.12 8.52
CA ASP A 116 -18.65 2.30 9.88
C ASP A 116 -17.79 1.62 10.95
N GLY A 117 -16.46 1.75 10.81
CA GLY A 117 -15.48 1.12 11.69
C GLY A 117 -15.23 -0.38 11.47
N ARG A 118 -15.93 -1.08 10.56
CA ARG A 118 -15.74 -2.51 10.26
C ARG A 118 -14.86 -2.72 9.03
N LEU A 119 -13.90 -3.64 9.10
CA LEU A 119 -13.02 -3.98 7.98
C LEU A 119 -13.77 -4.82 6.94
N LEU A 120 -13.68 -4.44 5.66
CA LEU A 120 -14.28 -5.17 4.54
C LEU A 120 -13.29 -6.18 3.93
N ARG A 121 -13.80 -7.34 3.52
CA ARG A 121 -13.03 -8.37 2.81
C ARG A 121 -13.06 -8.11 1.31
N LEU A 122 -11.92 -7.69 0.75
CA LEU A 122 -11.82 -7.25 -0.64
C LEU A 122 -11.32 -8.36 -1.59
N GLY A 123 -11.09 -9.57 -1.08
CA GLY A 123 -10.56 -10.68 -1.88
C GLY A 123 -9.04 -10.62 -2.05
N HIS A 124 -8.54 -11.24 -3.12
CA HIS A 124 -7.12 -11.42 -3.38
C HIS A 124 -6.38 -10.13 -3.79
N LEU A 125 -5.05 -10.16 -3.77
CA LEU A 125 -4.19 -8.98 -3.93
C LEU A 125 -4.40 -8.22 -5.25
N ARG A 126 -4.56 -8.91 -6.38
CA ARG A 126 -4.85 -8.22 -7.67
C ARG A 126 -6.18 -7.46 -7.67
N GLN A 127 -7.21 -7.95 -6.98
CA GLN A 127 -8.47 -7.21 -6.84
C GLN A 127 -8.27 -5.95 -5.97
N GLN A 128 -7.47 -6.06 -4.91
CA GLN A 128 -7.10 -4.93 -4.06
C GLN A 128 -6.25 -3.90 -4.83
N ALA A 129 -5.32 -4.35 -5.68
CA ALA A 129 -4.52 -3.48 -6.55
C ALA A 129 -5.41 -2.63 -7.48
N VAL A 130 -6.41 -3.23 -8.13
CA VAL A 130 -7.39 -2.47 -8.95
C VAL A 130 -8.09 -1.39 -8.13
N LEU A 131 -8.45 -1.66 -6.88
CA LEU A 131 -9.04 -0.64 -6.00
C LEU A 131 -8.03 0.47 -5.65
N ALA A 132 -6.77 0.11 -5.39
CA ALA A 132 -5.72 1.07 -5.11
C ALA A 132 -5.52 2.04 -6.28
N VAL A 133 -5.49 1.53 -7.52
CA VAL A 133 -5.40 2.35 -8.73
C VAL A 133 -6.56 3.36 -8.80
N LEU A 134 -7.80 2.91 -8.58
CA LEU A 134 -8.97 3.80 -8.58
C LEU A 134 -8.93 4.84 -7.46
N ALA A 135 -8.43 4.46 -6.27
CA ALA A 135 -8.28 5.34 -5.11
C ALA A 135 -7.21 6.41 -5.32
N LEU A 136 -6.08 6.04 -5.92
CA LEU A 136 -5.00 6.96 -6.28
C LEU A 136 -5.38 7.86 -7.46
N GLY A 137 -6.31 7.42 -8.32
CA GLY A 137 -6.88 8.23 -9.39
C GLY A 137 -7.72 9.43 -8.94
N ALA A 138 -8.01 9.57 -7.63
CA ALA A 138 -8.66 10.75 -7.03
C ALA A 138 -9.97 11.19 -7.73
N GLY A 139 -10.80 10.21 -8.13
CA GLY A 139 -12.08 10.47 -8.81
C GLY A 139 -11.98 10.73 -10.33
N ARG A 140 -10.77 10.75 -10.90
CA ARG A 140 -10.57 10.74 -12.36
C ARG A 140 -11.08 9.42 -12.94
N PRO A 141 -11.84 9.43 -14.06
CA PRO A 141 -12.16 8.21 -14.78
C PRO A 141 -10.89 7.60 -15.39
N LEU A 142 -10.68 6.31 -15.08
CA LEU A 142 -9.57 5.50 -15.57
C LEU A 142 -10.06 4.51 -16.63
N GLY A 143 -9.41 4.56 -17.78
CA GLY A 143 -9.69 3.67 -18.90
C GLY A 143 -9.35 2.21 -18.57
N ARG A 144 -9.89 1.29 -19.37
CA ARG A 144 -9.56 -0.13 -19.22
C ARG A 144 -8.04 -0.38 -19.38
N GLN A 145 -7.42 0.25 -20.39
CA GLN A 145 -6.00 0.03 -20.67
C GLN A 145 -5.14 0.60 -19.54
N GLU A 146 -5.42 1.81 -19.05
CA GLU A 146 -4.73 2.37 -17.87
C GLU A 146 -4.81 1.42 -16.67
N LEU A 147 -5.99 0.89 -16.34
CA LEU A 147 -6.14 -0.08 -15.25
C LEU A 147 -5.36 -1.38 -15.48
N LEU A 148 -5.20 -1.80 -16.74
CA LEU A 148 -4.40 -2.97 -17.09
C LEU A 148 -2.91 -2.69 -16.91
N ASP A 149 -2.43 -1.56 -17.45
CA ASP A 149 -1.03 -1.16 -17.38
C ASP A 149 -0.60 -0.93 -15.92
N ASP A 150 -1.43 -0.28 -15.11
CA ASP A 150 -1.12 0.06 -13.72
C ASP A 150 -1.03 -1.15 -12.78
N VAL A 151 -1.77 -2.23 -13.07
CA VAL A 151 -1.83 -3.43 -12.21
C VAL A 151 -1.00 -4.60 -12.76
N TRP A 152 -0.90 -4.73 -14.09
CA TRP A 152 -0.23 -5.86 -14.75
C TRP A 152 1.03 -5.47 -15.54
N GLY A 153 1.19 -4.19 -15.89
CA GLY A 153 2.33 -3.72 -16.67
C GLY A 153 2.47 -4.46 -18.00
N MET A 154 3.67 -4.99 -18.26
CA MET A 154 4.02 -5.66 -19.52
C MET A 154 3.42 -7.07 -19.66
N GLU A 155 2.81 -7.62 -18.61
CA GLU A 155 2.21 -8.96 -18.62
C GLU A 155 0.69 -8.91 -18.37
N PRO A 156 -0.09 -8.22 -19.23
CA PRO A 156 -1.53 -8.19 -19.09
C PRO A 156 -2.14 -9.57 -19.37
N PRO A 157 -3.27 -9.90 -18.72
CA PRO A 157 -3.98 -11.12 -19.02
C PRO A 157 -4.60 -11.02 -20.42
N VAL A 158 -4.60 -12.14 -21.14
CA VAL A 158 -5.16 -12.24 -22.50
C VAL A 158 -6.67 -11.92 -22.51
N ALA A 159 -7.38 -12.28 -21.44
CA ALA A 159 -8.81 -12.04 -21.27
C ALA A 159 -9.13 -10.65 -20.70
N ASN A 160 -10.32 -10.15 -21.01
CA ASN A 160 -10.83 -8.91 -20.41
C ASN A 160 -11.27 -9.10 -18.94
N VAL A 161 -10.32 -9.02 -18.02
CA VAL A 161 -10.56 -9.27 -16.58
C VAL A 161 -11.09 -8.06 -15.79
N VAL A 162 -10.88 -6.83 -16.29
CA VAL A 162 -11.21 -5.60 -15.54
C VAL A 162 -12.68 -5.55 -15.09
N PRO A 163 -13.68 -5.84 -15.95
CA PRO A 163 -15.09 -5.84 -15.53
C PRO A 163 -15.38 -6.81 -14.38
N VAL A 164 -14.71 -7.96 -14.33
CA VAL A 164 -14.88 -8.96 -13.27
C VAL A 164 -14.38 -8.42 -11.93
N TYR A 165 -13.21 -7.77 -11.92
CA TYR A 165 -12.69 -7.13 -10.71
C TYR A 165 -13.56 -5.98 -10.24
N ILE A 166 -14.03 -5.13 -11.16
CA ILE A 166 -14.95 -4.03 -10.82
C ILE A 166 -16.25 -4.57 -10.24
N TYR A 167 -16.81 -5.63 -10.81
CA TYR A 167 -18.02 -6.27 -10.29
C TYR A 167 -17.81 -6.79 -8.86
N ARG A 168 -16.71 -7.51 -8.60
CA ARG A 168 -16.38 -8.03 -7.26
C ARG A 168 -16.13 -6.92 -6.25
N LEU A 169 -15.42 -5.86 -6.65
CA LEU A 169 -15.19 -4.68 -5.82
C LEU A 169 -16.49 -3.97 -5.50
N ARG A 170 -17.36 -3.72 -6.48
CA ARG A 170 -18.70 -3.16 -6.24
C ARG A 170 -19.45 -4.00 -5.23
N LYS A 171 -19.49 -5.32 -5.39
CA LYS A 171 -20.17 -6.21 -4.44
C LYS A 171 -19.59 -6.12 -3.03
N ALA A 172 -18.26 -6.05 -2.89
CA ALA A 172 -17.59 -5.91 -1.60
C ALA A 172 -17.79 -4.53 -0.96
N LEU A 173 -17.89 -3.49 -1.78
CA LEU A 173 -18.05 -2.09 -1.39
C LEU A 173 -19.52 -1.64 -1.37
N CYS A 174 -20.51 -2.49 -1.62
CA CYS A 174 -21.94 -2.15 -1.47
C CYS A 174 -22.44 -2.57 -0.09
N ASP A 175 -23.50 -1.93 0.40
CA ASP A 175 -24.19 -2.28 1.67
C ASP A 175 -25.68 -2.62 1.45
N GLY A 176 -26.05 -3.05 0.24
CA GLY A 176 -27.44 -3.03 -0.21
C GLY A 176 -27.74 -1.74 -0.96
N ASP A 177 -28.73 -0.96 -0.51
CA ASP A 177 -29.30 0.21 -1.20
C ASP A 177 -28.48 1.51 -1.11
N GLY A 178 -27.23 1.43 -0.67
CA GLY A 178 -26.34 2.59 -0.63
C GLY A 178 -25.93 3.08 -2.03
N PRO A 179 -25.53 4.36 -2.17
CA PRO A 179 -25.03 4.88 -3.45
C PRO A 179 -23.80 4.09 -3.92
N ALA A 180 -23.67 3.93 -5.24
CA ALA A 180 -22.58 3.18 -5.83
C ALA A 180 -21.23 3.85 -5.54
N VAL A 181 -20.27 3.07 -5.01
CA VAL A 181 -18.92 3.58 -4.69
C VAL A 181 -18.03 3.67 -5.95
N ILE A 182 -18.24 2.78 -6.91
CA ILE A 182 -17.50 2.76 -8.19
C ILE A 182 -18.47 2.98 -9.34
N GLU A 183 -18.27 4.03 -10.12
CA GLU A 183 -19.04 4.34 -11.32
C GLU A 183 -18.33 3.89 -12.59
N ARG A 184 -19.13 3.60 -13.63
CA ARG A 184 -18.65 3.41 -15.00
C ARG A 184 -19.18 4.57 -15.83
N GLY A 185 -18.28 5.38 -16.36
CA GLY A 185 -18.61 6.45 -17.31
C GLY A 185 -18.07 6.14 -18.72
N PRO A 186 -18.26 7.06 -19.68
CA PRO A 186 -17.75 6.90 -21.05
C PRO A 186 -16.23 6.72 -21.12
N ARG A 187 -15.50 7.29 -20.15
CA ARG A 187 -14.03 7.26 -20.07
C ARG A 187 -13.47 6.13 -19.20
N GLY A 188 -14.32 5.22 -18.71
CA GLY A 188 -13.90 4.07 -17.90
C GLY A 188 -14.48 4.07 -16.49
N TYR A 189 -13.68 3.68 -15.49
CA TYR A 189 -14.12 3.49 -14.11
C TYR A 189 -13.52 4.55 -13.17
N ARG A 190 -14.28 4.98 -12.16
CA ARG A 190 -13.78 5.86 -11.10
C ARG A 190 -14.41 5.51 -9.76
N LEU A 191 -13.73 5.88 -8.67
CA LEU A 191 -14.42 6.05 -7.40
C LEU A 191 -15.25 7.34 -7.43
N VAL A 192 -16.45 7.26 -6.88
CA VAL A 192 -17.34 8.42 -6.81
C VAL A 192 -16.75 9.44 -5.83
N PRO A 193 -16.55 10.71 -6.24
CA PRO A 193 -16.03 11.75 -5.36
C PRO A 193 -16.89 11.88 -4.10
N GLY A 194 -16.24 11.94 -2.93
CA GLY A 194 -16.92 12.04 -1.63
C GLY A 194 -17.58 10.74 -1.14
N ALA A 195 -17.62 9.66 -1.93
CA ALA A 195 -18.17 8.39 -1.48
C ALA A 195 -17.24 7.64 -0.50
N VAL A 196 -15.94 7.93 -0.55
CA VAL A 196 -14.92 7.36 0.32
C VAL A 196 -13.93 8.42 0.76
N ASP A 197 -13.47 8.35 2.01
CA ASP A 197 -12.25 9.05 2.45
C ASP A 197 -11.04 8.19 2.07
N VAL A 198 -10.02 8.79 1.46
CA VAL A 198 -8.78 8.10 1.09
C VAL A 198 -7.65 8.77 1.86
N ASP A 199 -6.94 8.00 2.67
CA ASP A 199 -5.88 8.53 3.54
C ASP A 199 -4.76 9.26 2.76
N VAL A 200 -4.46 8.83 1.54
CA VAL A 200 -3.53 9.52 0.62
C VAL A 200 -4.04 10.91 0.24
N ALA A 201 -5.33 11.07 -0.05
CA ALA A 201 -5.90 12.40 -0.36
C ALA A 201 -5.82 13.33 0.87
N ARG A 202 -6.16 12.79 2.04
CA ARG A 202 -6.03 13.49 3.33
C ARG A 202 -4.58 13.87 3.65
N LEU A 203 -3.62 13.01 3.29
CA LEU A 203 -2.20 13.31 3.42
C LEU A 203 -1.82 14.53 2.58
N GLU A 204 -2.27 14.61 1.32
CA GLU A 204 -1.96 15.74 0.44
C GLU A 204 -2.60 17.06 0.96
N GLU A 205 -3.80 16.99 1.54
CA GLU A 205 -4.41 18.15 2.23
C GLU A 205 -3.57 18.62 3.42
N LEU A 206 -3.08 17.69 4.25
CA LEU A 206 -2.20 17.99 5.38
C LEU A 206 -0.87 18.58 4.91
N VAL A 207 -0.27 18.06 3.83
CA VAL A 207 0.96 18.59 3.21
C VAL A 207 0.74 20.03 2.73
N ALA A 208 -0.39 20.31 2.08
CA ALA A 208 -0.73 21.68 1.69
C ALA A 208 -0.89 22.60 2.91
N GLY A 209 -1.49 22.11 4.00
CA GLY A 209 -1.59 22.81 5.28
C GLY A 209 -0.22 23.12 5.90
N ILE A 210 0.68 22.13 5.94
CA ILE A 210 2.07 22.27 6.41
C ILE A 210 2.77 23.40 5.65
N GLY A 211 2.66 23.40 4.32
CA GLY A 211 3.27 24.45 3.50
C GLY A 211 2.66 25.85 3.71
N LYS A 212 1.42 25.96 4.19
CA LYS A 212 0.81 27.25 4.58
C LYS A 212 1.32 27.71 5.94
N ALA A 213 1.33 26.83 6.95
CA ALA A 213 1.82 27.13 8.29
C ALA A 213 3.31 27.53 8.28
N ASP A 214 4.12 26.84 7.46
CA ASP A 214 5.54 27.13 7.26
C ASP A 214 5.77 28.56 6.74
N ARG A 215 4.98 28.99 5.75
CA ARG A 215 5.05 30.35 5.18
C ARG A 215 4.50 31.42 6.11
N ALA A 216 3.55 31.06 6.97
CA ALA A 216 3.00 31.93 7.99
C ALA A 216 3.94 32.09 9.21
N GLY A 217 5.01 31.29 9.29
CA GLY A 217 5.92 31.32 10.43
C GLY A 217 5.30 30.72 11.69
N GLU A 218 4.44 29.71 11.54
CA GLU A 218 3.74 29.03 12.63
C GLU A 218 4.40 27.66 12.93
N PRO A 219 5.49 27.63 13.74
CA PRO A 219 6.26 26.41 13.96
C PRO A 219 5.47 25.31 14.69
N LEU A 220 4.66 25.69 15.69
CA LEU A 220 3.84 24.74 16.46
C LEU A 220 2.77 24.08 15.59
N GLU A 221 2.08 24.88 14.76
CA GLU A 221 1.09 24.36 13.82
C GLU A 221 1.75 23.46 12.76
N THR A 222 2.93 23.84 12.29
CA THR A 222 3.70 23.02 11.35
C THR A 222 4.02 21.64 11.94
N VAL A 223 4.55 21.58 13.17
CA VAL A 223 4.83 20.31 13.86
C VAL A 223 3.55 19.49 14.07
N ARG A 224 2.45 20.15 14.46
CA ARG A 224 1.15 19.49 14.66
C ARG A 224 0.63 18.86 13.38
N LEU A 225 0.67 19.58 12.26
CA LEU A 225 0.21 19.07 10.97
C LEU A 225 1.14 17.96 10.43
N CYS A 226 2.45 18.09 10.58
CA CYS A 226 3.39 17.01 10.28
C CYS A 226 3.08 15.75 11.09
N THR A 227 2.81 15.88 12.38
CA THR A 227 2.47 14.76 13.26
C THR A 227 1.19 14.06 12.77
N ARG A 228 0.12 14.84 12.52
CA ARG A 228 -1.13 14.28 11.97
C ARG A 228 -0.94 13.59 10.63
N ALA A 229 -0.06 14.10 9.76
CA ALA A 229 0.25 13.49 8.48
C ALA A 229 1.00 12.16 8.66
N LEU A 230 1.92 12.10 9.62
CA LEU A 230 2.69 10.89 9.94
C LEU A 230 1.82 9.81 10.60
N ASP A 231 0.83 10.18 11.40
CA ASP A 231 -0.12 9.24 12.03
C ASP A 231 -1.00 8.48 11.02
N LEU A 232 -1.09 8.99 9.78
CA LEU A 232 -1.76 8.27 8.69
C LEU A 232 -0.96 7.06 8.24
N PHE A 233 0.37 7.06 8.40
CA PHE A 233 1.24 5.96 7.98
C PHE A 233 1.20 4.82 8.99
N ARG A 234 0.65 3.67 8.58
CA ARG A 234 0.48 2.46 9.39
C ARG A 234 1.35 1.30 8.89
N GLY A 235 2.59 1.61 8.56
CA GLY A 235 3.56 0.68 7.99
C GLY A 235 4.03 1.11 6.61
N GLU A 236 4.40 0.13 5.79
CA GLU A 236 4.80 0.36 4.40
C GLU A 236 3.58 0.68 3.54
N PRO A 237 3.56 1.80 2.81
CA PRO A 237 2.46 2.14 1.90
C PRO A 237 2.21 1.03 0.88
N LEU A 238 0.93 0.73 0.62
CA LEU A 238 0.50 -0.27 -0.36
C LEU A 238 1.07 -1.69 -0.11
N ALA A 239 1.49 -2.02 1.12
CA ALA A 239 2.17 -3.28 1.46
C ALA A 239 1.52 -4.52 0.81
N GLY A 240 2.33 -5.30 0.10
CA GLY A 240 1.92 -6.56 -0.55
C GLY A 240 1.09 -6.41 -1.82
N LEU A 241 0.72 -5.20 -2.25
CA LEU A 241 0.02 -5.01 -3.52
C LEU A 241 0.96 -5.14 -4.72
N PRO A 242 0.61 -5.94 -5.73
CA PRO A 242 1.38 -6.07 -6.95
C PRO A 242 1.06 -4.94 -7.95
N GLY A 243 1.95 -4.79 -8.93
CA GLY A 243 1.72 -4.00 -10.14
C GLY A 243 2.55 -2.71 -10.19
N PRO A 244 2.84 -2.20 -11.39
CA PRO A 244 3.72 -1.04 -11.57
C PRO A 244 3.32 0.20 -10.78
N LEU A 245 2.01 0.52 -10.72
CA LEU A 245 1.54 1.68 -9.98
C LEU A 245 1.81 1.52 -8.48
N ALA A 246 1.57 0.33 -7.93
CA ALA A 246 1.75 0.09 -6.50
C ALA A 246 3.22 0.20 -6.09
N GLU A 247 4.15 -0.25 -6.94
CA GLU A 247 5.59 -0.13 -6.73
C GLU A 247 6.05 1.33 -6.79
N LEU A 248 5.63 2.07 -7.83
CA LEU A 248 5.97 3.48 -7.99
C LEU A 248 5.45 4.33 -6.83
N GLU A 249 4.18 4.15 -6.48
CA GLU A 249 3.54 4.93 -5.40
C GLU A 249 4.10 4.57 -4.03
N ARG A 250 4.49 3.31 -3.79
CA ARG A 250 5.19 2.91 -2.56
C ARG A 250 6.48 3.70 -2.39
N LEU A 251 7.32 3.79 -3.43
CA LEU A 251 8.55 4.58 -3.40
C LEU A 251 8.25 6.06 -3.12
N ARG A 252 7.32 6.65 -3.88
CA ARG A 252 6.91 8.06 -3.72
C ARG A 252 6.43 8.36 -2.30
N LEU A 253 5.59 7.49 -1.73
CA LEU A 253 5.00 7.68 -0.41
C LEU A 253 6.00 7.46 0.73
N VAL A 254 6.96 6.54 0.56
CA VAL A 254 8.07 6.35 1.50
C VAL A 254 8.96 7.60 1.53
N GLU A 255 9.33 8.14 0.37
CA GLU A 255 10.09 9.40 0.30
C GLU A 255 9.31 10.57 0.92
N ARG A 256 8.00 10.65 0.65
CA ARG A 256 7.11 11.65 1.25
C ARG A 256 7.10 11.55 2.77
N ARG A 257 7.04 10.34 3.33
CA ARG A 257 7.12 10.11 4.77
C ARG A 257 8.44 10.60 5.35
N ILE A 258 9.57 10.28 4.72
CA ILE A 258 10.90 10.73 5.16
C ILE A 258 10.97 12.26 5.16
N ALA A 259 10.47 12.92 4.11
CA ALA A 259 10.43 14.37 4.03
C ALA A 259 9.57 15.00 5.15
N LEU A 260 8.42 14.40 5.47
CA LEU A 260 7.55 14.85 6.56
C LEU A 260 8.21 14.72 7.94
N VAL A 261 8.87 13.60 8.20
CA VAL A 261 9.64 13.41 9.45
C VAL A 261 10.77 14.43 9.52
N GLY A 262 11.55 14.60 8.45
CA GLY A 262 12.62 15.59 8.41
C GLY A 262 12.12 17.01 8.67
N ARG A 263 10.95 17.37 8.10
CA ARG A 263 10.34 18.69 8.32
C ARG A 263 9.86 18.89 9.77
N LYS A 264 9.23 17.87 10.37
CA LYS A 264 8.84 17.88 11.78
C LYS A 264 10.06 18.14 12.66
N LEU A 265 11.14 17.37 12.44
CA LEU A 265 12.36 17.43 13.24
C LEU A 265 13.08 18.78 13.11
N GLU A 266 13.11 19.36 11.91
CA GLU A 266 13.67 20.70 11.71
C GLU A 266 12.96 21.74 12.58
N TRP A 267 11.63 21.71 12.63
CA TRP A 267 10.85 22.64 13.43
C TRP A 267 10.96 22.37 14.93
N GLN A 268 11.00 21.11 15.36
CA GLN A 268 11.26 20.75 16.76
C GLN A 268 12.62 21.27 17.25
N LEU A 269 13.67 21.16 16.43
CA LEU A 269 14.99 21.73 16.72
C LEU A 269 14.99 23.26 16.82
N ARG A 270 14.12 23.95 16.08
CA ARG A 270 13.94 25.41 16.18
C ARG A 270 13.16 25.81 17.43
N LEU A 271 12.24 24.97 17.87
CA LEU A 271 11.43 25.14 19.08
C LEU A 271 12.17 24.75 20.38
N GLY A 272 13.43 24.31 20.29
CA GLY A 272 14.23 23.90 21.45
C GLY A 272 13.90 22.49 21.98
N GLN A 273 13.12 21.70 21.25
CA GLN A 273 12.81 20.30 21.57
C GLN A 273 13.95 19.36 21.12
N GLU A 274 15.19 19.69 21.48
CA GLU A 274 16.39 19.08 20.89
C GLU A 274 16.57 17.60 21.26
N ALA A 275 16.31 17.22 22.52
CA ALA A 275 16.53 15.85 22.99
C ALA A 275 15.66 14.82 22.24
N GLU A 276 14.36 15.10 22.09
CA GLU A 276 13.42 14.25 21.35
C GLU A 276 13.78 14.20 19.86
N ALA A 277 14.08 15.35 19.26
CA ALA A 277 14.44 15.43 17.85
C ALA A 277 15.75 14.70 17.53
N ILE A 278 16.76 14.77 18.41
CA ILE A 278 18.02 14.03 18.23
C ILE A 278 17.80 12.52 18.27
N ALA A 279 16.99 12.02 19.21
CA ALA A 279 16.71 10.59 19.32
C ALA A 279 15.99 10.06 18.06
N GLU A 280 14.98 10.77 17.57
CA GLU A 280 14.25 10.41 16.34
C GLU A 280 15.15 10.53 15.09
N LEU A 281 16.00 11.57 15.00
CA LEU A 281 16.99 11.73 13.93
C LEU A 281 18.03 10.60 13.89
N PHE A 282 18.48 10.10 15.04
CA PHE A 282 19.39 8.97 15.12
C PHE A 282 18.75 7.71 14.51
N ALA A 283 17.53 7.37 14.92
CA ALA A 283 16.81 6.21 14.41
C ALA A 283 16.58 6.32 12.90
N LEU A 284 16.17 7.50 12.42
CA LEU A 284 15.92 7.73 11.00
C LEU A 284 17.19 7.71 10.15
N SER A 285 18.30 8.26 10.66
CA SER A 285 19.59 8.23 9.96
C SER A 285 20.18 6.81 9.89
N ALA A 286 19.93 5.98 10.92
CA ALA A 286 20.32 4.58 10.90
C ALA A 286 19.50 3.76 9.89
N ALA A 287 18.19 4.05 9.77
CA ALA A 287 17.32 3.41 8.78
C ALA A 287 17.59 3.88 7.33
N HIS A 288 18.07 5.11 7.15
CA HIS A 288 18.37 5.71 5.85
C HIS A 288 19.81 6.23 5.79
N PRO A 289 20.83 5.34 5.83
CA PRO A 289 22.22 5.73 6.02
C PRO A 289 22.83 6.52 4.84
N LEU A 290 22.22 6.42 3.65
CA LEU A 290 22.61 7.18 2.45
C LEU A 290 21.90 8.54 2.33
N ASN A 291 21.01 8.89 3.27
CA ASN A 291 20.31 10.17 3.26
C ASN A 291 21.16 11.27 3.92
N GLU A 292 22.00 11.91 3.09
CA GLU A 292 22.92 12.96 3.55
C GLU A 292 22.24 14.17 4.22
N PRO A 293 21.08 14.68 3.75
CA PRO A 293 20.34 15.73 4.47
C PRO A 293 20.00 15.38 5.92
N LEU A 294 19.56 14.13 6.19
CA LEU A 294 19.27 13.68 7.56
C LEU A 294 20.53 13.61 8.42
N ALA A 295 21.61 13.06 7.86
CA ALA A 295 22.90 13.03 8.55
C ALA A 295 23.38 14.44 8.89
N ALA A 296 23.29 15.38 7.94
CA ALA A 296 23.66 16.78 8.16
C ALA A 296 22.78 17.47 9.22
N MET A 297 21.48 17.15 9.28
CA MET A 297 20.58 17.67 10.31
C MET A 297 20.97 17.15 11.70
N LEU A 298 21.22 15.83 11.82
CA LEU A 298 21.68 15.21 13.06
C LEU A 298 23.02 15.79 13.53
N MET A 299 23.98 15.99 12.61
CA MET A 299 25.27 16.64 12.92
C MET A 299 25.07 18.04 13.53
N ARG A 300 24.20 18.85 12.92
CA ARG A 300 23.91 20.21 13.42
C ARG A 300 23.22 20.18 14.78
N ALA A 301 22.27 19.27 15.00
CA ALA A 301 21.57 19.11 16.26
C ALA A 301 22.53 18.69 17.39
N LEU A 302 23.36 17.68 17.14
CA LEU A 302 24.37 17.21 18.09
C LEU A 302 25.38 18.31 18.46
N TYR A 303 25.85 19.06 17.46
CA TYR A 303 26.77 20.16 17.70
C TYR A 303 26.17 21.27 18.57
N ARG A 304 24.91 21.66 18.30
CA ARG A 304 24.19 22.63 19.14
C ARG A 304 24.01 22.16 20.58
N GLY A 305 23.77 20.86 20.77
CA GLY A 305 23.73 20.23 22.09
C GLY A 305 25.11 19.98 22.74
N GLY A 306 26.20 20.58 22.24
CA GLY A 306 27.55 20.45 22.79
C GLY A 306 28.26 19.13 22.47
N ARG A 307 27.65 18.25 21.68
CA ARG A 307 28.18 16.91 21.35
C ARG A 307 28.97 16.92 20.04
N GLN A 308 30.02 17.74 19.99
CA GLN A 308 30.84 17.92 18.78
C GLN A 308 31.46 16.62 18.27
N ALA A 309 32.02 15.79 19.17
CA ALA A 309 32.65 14.52 18.79
C ALA A 309 31.64 13.58 18.10
N ASP A 310 30.44 13.46 18.65
CA ASP A 310 29.37 12.64 18.05
C ASP A 310 28.94 13.16 16.68
N ALA A 311 28.86 14.48 16.51
CA ALA A 311 28.55 15.07 15.22
C ALA A 311 29.61 14.73 14.15
N LEU A 312 30.90 14.74 14.51
CA LEU A 312 31.98 14.33 13.59
C LEU A 312 31.94 12.83 13.29
N LEU A 313 31.57 11.99 14.26
CA LEU A 313 31.37 10.55 14.03
C LEU A 313 30.25 10.26 13.03
N VAL A 314 29.15 11.05 13.05
CA VAL A 314 28.07 10.93 12.06
C VAL A 314 28.59 11.20 10.65
N PHE A 315 29.40 12.25 10.46
CA PHE A 315 30.04 12.54 9.18
C PHE A 315 30.89 11.38 8.68
N GLU A 316 31.75 10.83 9.53
CA GLU A 316 32.66 9.74 9.16
C GLU A 316 31.92 8.43 8.86
N ARG A 317 30.78 8.17 9.51
CA ARG A 317 29.92 7.02 9.17
C ARG A 317 29.25 7.21 7.81
N ALA A 318 28.65 8.37 7.57
CA ALA A 318 27.99 8.66 6.30
C ALA A 318 28.99 8.67 5.12
N ARG A 319 30.17 9.28 5.31
CA ARG A 319 31.26 9.29 4.31
C ARG A 319 31.70 7.89 3.93
N ARG A 320 31.92 7.01 4.91
CA ARG A 320 32.27 5.61 4.65
C ARG A 320 31.17 4.89 3.89
N ARG A 321 29.91 5.02 4.33
CA ARG A 321 28.79 4.36 3.66
C ARG A 321 28.63 4.79 2.20
N LEU A 322 28.77 6.09 1.90
CA LEU A 322 28.71 6.60 0.53
C LEU A 322 29.86 6.07 -0.34
N ALA A 323 31.07 5.97 0.23
CA ALA A 323 32.21 5.41 -0.49
C ALA A 323 32.05 3.91 -0.73
N ASP A 324 31.65 3.16 0.29
CA ASP A 324 31.55 1.70 0.25
C ASP A 324 30.38 1.22 -0.62
N ASP A 325 29.21 1.86 -0.52
CA ASP A 325 28.00 1.40 -1.22
C ASP A 325 27.86 2.00 -2.63
N LEU A 326 28.29 3.25 -2.82
CA LEU A 326 28.05 4.00 -4.06
C LEU A 326 29.33 4.45 -4.77
N GLY A 327 30.50 4.37 -4.13
CA GLY A 327 31.76 4.86 -4.71
C GLY A 327 31.82 6.38 -4.86
N VAL A 328 30.99 7.14 -4.15
CA VAL A 328 30.88 8.60 -4.31
C VAL A 328 31.33 9.36 -3.05
N PRO A 329 31.90 10.57 -3.20
CA PRO A 329 32.22 11.41 -2.06
C PRO A 329 30.96 12.06 -1.45
N PRO A 330 31.00 12.50 -0.18
CA PRO A 330 29.92 13.26 0.47
C PRO A 330 29.50 14.49 -0.34
N SER A 331 28.20 14.75 -0.47
CA SER A 331 27.63 15.93 -1.12
C SER A 331 28.00 17.26 -0.44
N GLY A 332 27.68 18.36 -1.12
CA GLY A 332 27.86 19.71 -0.58
C GLY A 332 27.09 19.98 0.72
N VAL A 333 25.94 19.34 0.94
CA VAL A 333 25.12 19.51 2.15
C VAL A 333 25.88 18.98 3.36
N LEU A 334 26.36 17.74 3.28
CA LEU A 334 27.08 17.08 4.36
C LEU A 334 28.44 17.73 4.62
N ARG A 335 29.18 18.09 3.56
CA ARG A 335 30.45 18.84 3.68
C ARG A 335 30.29 20.23 4.28
N ARG A 336 29.17 20.92 4.04
CA ARG A 336 28.89 22.24 4.68
C ARG A 336 28.67 22.07 6.18
N ALA A 337 27.88 21.08 6.60
CA ALA A 337 27.66 20.79 8.02
C ALA A 337 28.98 20.45 8.74
N HIS A 338 29.83 19.62 8.12
CA HIS A 338 31.15 19.28 8.65
C HIS A 338 32.05 20.52 8.83
N ARG A 339 32.17 21.36 7.79
CA ARG A 339 32.98 22.59 7.86
C ARG A 339 32.46 23.59 8.89
N MET A 340 31.15 23.70 9.05
CA MET A 340 30.52 24.55 10.06
C MET A 340 30.98 24.13 11.47
N ILE A 341 30.94 22.82 11.76
CA ILE A 341 31.34 22.26 13.05
C ILE A 341 32.84 22.48 13.31
N LEU A 342 33.69 22.22 12.33
CA LEU A 342 35.15 22.40 12.48
C LEU A 342 35.55 23.86 12.75
N ARG A 343 34.78 24.83 12.24
CA ARG A 343 35.06 26.26 12.42
C ARG A 343 34.53 26.84 13.73
N GLY A 344 33.83 26.04 14.55
CA GLY A 344 33.16 26.55 15.74
C GLY A 344 31.93 27.42 15.43
N ALA A 345 31.51 27.54 14.16
CA ALA A 345 30.49 28.48 13.73
C ALA A 345 29.07 27.92 13.90
N GLY A 346 28.54 27.93 15.12
CA GLY A 346 27.10 27.72 15.37
C GLY A 346 26.32 29.05 15.34
N PRO A 347 25.01 29.06 15.08
CA PRO A 347 24.18 30.20 15.46
C PRO A 347 24.26 30.30 16.99
N GLY A 348 24.99 31.28 17.49
CA GLY A 348 25.14 31.48 18.94
C GLY A 348 23.78 31.69 19.61
N PRO A 349 23.66 31.38 20.91
CA PRO A 349 22.48 31.79 21.67
C PRO A 349 22.31 33.30 21.49
N GLY A 350 21.12 33.75 21.08
CA GLY A 350 20.80 35.18 21.00
C GLY A 350 21.10 35.87 22.34
N PRO A 351 21.43 37.18 22.32
CA PRO A 351 21.86 37.89 23.52
C PRO A 351 20.79 37.75 24.61
N SER A 352 21.17 37.11 25.71
CA SER A 352 20.39 37.09 26.94
C SER A 352 20.11 38.53 27.35
N ALA A 353 18.84 38.93 27.31
CA ALA A 353 18.39 40.24 27.73
C ALA A 353 18.89 40.53 29.15
N GLY A 354 19.42 41.74 29.32
CA GLY A 354 20.24 42.14 30.45
C GLY A 354 19.57 42.01 31.80
N THR A 355 20.35 41.58 32.77
CA THR A 355 20.11 41.86 34.18
C THR A 355 20.31 43.37 34.37
N ALA A 356 19.22 44.12 34.41
CA ALA A 356 19.23 45.49 34.87
C ALA A 356 19.44 45.49 36.40
N ALA A 357 20.69 45.70 36.82
CA ALA A 357 20.99 46.18 38.16
C ALA A 357 20.80 47.71 38.15
N GLY A 358 19.79 48.19 38.88
CA GLY A 358 19.58 49.61 39.14
C GLY A 358 20.44 50.10 40.32
N PRO A 359 20.69 51.42 40.39
CA PRO A 359 21.60 52.04 41.36
C PRO A 359 21.11 52.04 42.80
#